data_AF-A0AB35WZ76-F1
#
_entry.id   AF-A0AB35WZ76-F1
#
_cell.length_a   1.000
_cell.length_b   1.000
_cell.length_c   1.000
_cell.angle_alpha   90.00
_cell.angle_beta   90.00
_cell.angle_gamma   90.00
#
_symmetry.space_group_name_H-M   'P 1'
#
loop_
_entity.id
_entity.type
_entity.pdbx_description
1 polymer ?
#
loop_
_entity_poly.entity_id
_entity_poly.type
_entity_poly.pdbx_seq_one_letter_code
_entity_poly.pdbx_strand_id
1 'polypeptide(L)'
;VLNTIWRKNDVFVDIGIYSIGSAVMVIWPMVILFALMYYITPDPIMMWGATIIVGIPIFYVILGLFREVPLPVRFNRQRREVCVPQADGEYWIVPWESVTAAATQHSSVSQGGRATMGMLFIGFENPDPLAKDDNKHYSLGFGCGGGTTAMALWECMRSYMEIGPDAVPDSRVGVSQPIAAFTTGITDECSADSEKGHRGVAI
;
A
#
# COMPACT_ATOMS: atom_id res chain seq x y z
N VAL A 1 -6.88 9.59 -4.49
CA VAL A 1 -5.49 9.09 -4.62
C VAL A 1 -4.76 9.01 -3.27
N LEU A 2 -5.08 9.87 -2.29
CA LEU A 2 -4.47 9.93 -0.94
C LEU A 2 -5.00 8.92 0.10
N ASN A 3 -5.57 7.78 -0.31
CA ASN A 3 -6.08 6.77 0.65
C ASN A 3 -5.00 5.77 1.10
N THR A 4 -3.74 6.07 0.83
CA THR A 4 -2.56 5.24 1.10
C THR A 4 -1.78 5.70 2.33
N ILE A 5 -2.02 6.92 2.82
CA ILE A 5 -1.40 7.47 4.04
C ILE A 5 -2.25 7.04 5.23
N TRP A 6 -1.70 6.19 6.07
CA TRP A 6 -2.37 5.67 7.27
C TRP A 6 -2.31 6.66 8.43
N ARG A 7 -1.13 7.24 8.64
CA ARG A 7 -0.86 8.20 9.72
C ARG A 7 0.15 9.20 9.23
N LYS A 8 -0.08 10.47 9.55
CA LYS A 8 0.85 11.57 9.31
C LYS A 8 1.20 12.23 10.65
N ASN A 9 2.47 12.49 10.87
CA ASN A 9 2.99 13.30 11.98
C ASN A 9 4.08 14.23 11.43
N ASP A 10 4.69 15.07 12.28
CA ASP A 10 5.79 15.96 11.87
C ASP A 10 7.12 15.21 11.68
N VAL A 11 7.22 14.01 12.27
CA VAL A 11 8.43 13.18 12.28
C VAL A 11 8.34 12.02 11.29
N PHE A 12 7.20 11.34 11.22
CA PHE A 12 7.04 10.12 10.42
C PHE A 12 5.69 10.06 9.68
N VAL A 13 5.71 9.39 8.53
CA VAL A 13 4.51 9.07 7.75
C VAL A 13 4.47 7.56 7.49
N ASP A 14 3.33 6.95 7.81
CA ASP A 14 3.08 5.54 7.60
C ASP A 14 2.26 5.37 6.30
N ILE A 15 2.81 4.63 5.34
CA ILE A 15 2.22 4.44 4.01
C ILE A 15 2.01 2.95 3.77
N GLY A 16 0.81 2.58 3.34
CA GLY A 16 0.44 1.19 3.10
C GLY A 16 -0.51 1.02 1.93
N ILE A 17 -0.40 -0.13 1.26
CA ILE A 17 -1.33 -0.57 0.23
C ILE A 17 -2.32 -1.53 0.90
N TYR A 18 -3.36 -0.95 1.49
CA TYR A 18 -4.50 -1.72 1.95
C TYR A 18 -5.77 -0.96 1.65
N SER A 19 -6.58 -1.50 0.77
CA SER A 19 -7.81 -0.85 0.33
C SER A 19 -8.91 -1.89 0.19
N ILE A 20 -9.46 -2.35 1.33
CA ILE A 20 -10.71 -3.13 1.35
C ILE A 20 -11.81 -2.35 0.62
N GLY A 21 -11.85 -1.03 0.81
CA GLY A 21 -12.84 -0.16 0.19
C GLY A 21 -12.89 -0.28 -1.34
N SER A 22 -11.74 -0.35 -2.02
CA SER A 22 -11.73 -0.53 -3.48
C SER A 22 -12.26 -1.90 -3.90
N ALA A 23 -12.03 -2.96 -3.13
CA ALA A 23 -12.59 -4.28 -3.43
C ALA A 23 -14.12 -4.26 -3.35
N VAL A 24 -14.68 -3.64 -2.31
CA VAL A 24 -16.14 -3.51 -2.13
C VAL A 24 -16.77 -2.70 -3.27
N MET A 25 -16.12 -1.60 -3.68
CA MET A 25 -16.60 -0.74 -4.77
C MET A 25 -16.65 -1.45 -6.14
N VAL A 26 -15.82 -2.48 -6.36
CA VAL A 26 -15.84 -3.30 -7.59
C VAL A 26 -16.85 -4.44 -7.48
N ILE A 27 -16.97 -5.06 -6.30
CA ILE A 27 -17.88 -6.19 -6.08
C ILE A 27 -19.35 -5.75 -6.14
N TRP A 28 -19.69 -4.60 -5.55
CA TRP A 28 -21.08 -4.16 -5.41
C TRP A 28 -21.82 -3.95 -6.75
N PRO A 29 -21.26 -3.27 -7.77
CA PRO A 29 -21.88 -3.18 -9.09
C PRO A 29 -22.08 -4.54 -9.75
N MET A 30 -21.16 -5.50 -9.53
CA MET A 30 -21.28 -6.85 -10.08
C MET A 30 -22.43 -7.60 -9.41
N VAL A 31 -22.60 -7.48 -8.09
CA VAL A 31 -23.77 -8.03 -7.38
C VAL A 31 -25.07 -7.48 -7.95
N ILE A 32 -25.17 -6.15 -8.13
CA ILE A 32 -26.37 -5.51 -8.70
C ILE A 32 -26.63 -6.00 -10.12
N LEU A 33 -25.60 -6.08 -10.97
CA LEU A 33 -25.73 -6.51 -12.36
C LEU A 33 -26.24 -7.95 -12.46
N PHE A 34 -25.68 -8.89 -11.68
CA PHE A 34 -26.13 -10.28 -11.67
C PHE A 34 -27.53 -10.43 -11.05
N ALA A 35 -27.87 -9.64 -10.04
CA ALA A 35 -29.22 -9.62 -9.46
C ALA A 35 -30.27 -9.11 -10.47
N LEU A 36 -29.94 -8.04 -11.21
CA LEU A 36 -30.80 -7.48 -12.25
C LEU A 36 -30.97 -8.46 -13.43
N MET A 37 -29.88 -9.10 -13.88
CA MET A 37 -29.96 -10.11 -14.93
C MET A 37 -30.84 -11.30 -14.51
N TYR A 38 -30.70 -11.79 -13.28
CA TYR A 38 -31.55 -12.87 -12.76
C TYR A 38 -33.04 -12.45 -12.66
N TYR A 39 -33.32 -11.20 -12.33
CA TYR A 39 -34.69 -10.67 -12.31
C TYR A 39 -35.34 -10.65 -13.70
N ILE A 40 -34.58 -10.31 -14.75
CA ILE A 40 -35.10 -10.23 -16.13
C ILE A 40 -35.23 -11.63 -16.75
N THR A 41 -34.23 -12.49 -16.55
CA THR A 41 -34.19 -13.86 -17.07
C THR A 41 -33.83 -14.82 -15.93
N PRO A 42 -34.82 -15.46 -15.29
CA PRO A 42 -34.61 -16.34 -14.15
C PRO A 42 -34.11 -17.72 -14.61
N ASP A 43 -32.91 -17.76 -15.19
CA ASP A 43 -32.24 -18.98 -15.63
C ASP A 43 -31.30 -19.53 -14.55
N PRO A 44 -31.30 -20.85 -14.27
CA PRO A 44 -30.42 -21.46 -13.27
C PRO A 44 -28.93 -21.23 -13.55
N ILE A 45 -28.54 -21.15 -14.82
CA ILE A 45 -27.16 -20.90 -15.25
C ILE A 45 -26.65 -19.54 -14.73
N MET A 46 -27.54 -18.54 -14.66
CA MET A 46 -27.22 -17.21 -14.15
C MET A 46 -26.85 -17.23 -12.67
N MET A 47 -27.55 -18.06 -11.88
CA MET A 47 -27.30 -18.22 -10.44
C MET A 47 -25.93 -18.87 -10.18
N TRP A 48 -25.60 -19.91 -10.95
CA TRP A 48 -24.28 -20.56 -10.86
C TRP A 48 -23.15 -19.64 -11.28
N GLY A 49 -23.35 -18.87 -12.37
CA GLY A 49 -22.40 -17.86 -12.83
C GLY A 49 -22.16 -16.76 -11.79
N ALA A 50 -23.23 -16.23 -11.18
CA ALA A 50 -23.13 -15.23 -10.13
C ALA A 50 -22.38 -15.74 -8.90
N THR A 51 -22.63 -16.98 -8.49
CA THR A 51 -21.96 -17.60 -7.33
C THR A 51 -20.45 -17.72 -7.54
N ILE A 52 -20.02 -18.12 -8.73
CA ILE A 52 -18.60 -18.27 -9.04
C ILE A 52 -17.93 -16.89 -9.19
N ILE A 53 -18.52 -16.01 -10.00
CA ILE A 53 -17.91 -14.73 -10.37
C ILE A 53 -17.90 -13.74 -9.21
N VAL A 54 -18.94 -13.74 -8.37
CA VAL A 54 -19.07 -12.80 -7.24
C VAL A 54 -18.71 -13.47 -5.92
N GLY A 55 -19.08 -14.73 -5.71
CA GLY A 55 -18.83 -15.45 -4.46
C GLY A 55 -17.35 -15.69 -4.19
N ILE A 56 -16.55 -16.00 -5.21
CA ILE A 56 -15.09 -16.20 -5.04
C ILE A 56 -14.40 -14.91 -4.57
N PRO A 57 -14.55 -13.73 -5.23
CA PRO A 57 -13.99 -12.48 -4.73
C PRO A 57 -14.49 -12.08 -3.33
N ILE A 58 -15.78 -12.26 -3.04
CA ILE A 58 -16.33 -11.99 -1.70
C ILE A 58 -15.63 -12.86 -0.65
N PHE A 59 -15.47 -14.15 -0.93
CA PHE A 59 -14.77 -15.05 -0.02
C PHE A 59 -13.30 -14.62 0.19
N TYR A 60 -12.59 -14.22 -0.86
CA TYR A 60 -11.23 -13.68 -0.73
C TYR A 60 -11.17 -12.39 0.11
N VAL A 61 -12.15 -11.49 -0.02
CA VAL A 61 -12.21 -10.28 0.82
C VAL A 61 -12.48 -10.64 2.28
N ILE A 62 -13.39 -11.59 2.54
CA ILE A 62 -13.67 -12.08 3.90
C ILE A 62 -12.40 -12.72 4.51
N LEU A 63 -11.71 -13.58 3.75
CA LEU A 63 -10.44 -14.13 4.21
C LEU A 63 -9.40 -13.02 4.47
N GLY A 64 -9.31 -12.03 3.59
CA GLY A 64 -8.40 -10.89 3.73
C GLY A 64 -8.71 -9.97 4.90
N LEU A 65 -9.97 -9.92 5.36
CA LEU A 65 -10.39 -9.22 6.58
C LEU A 65 -9.94 -9.95 7.85
N PHE A 66 -9.86 -11.28 7.81
CA PHE A 66 -9.39 -12.11 8.93
C PHE A 66 -7.88 -12.30 8.97
N ARG A 67 -7.15 -11.92 7.90
CA ARG A 67 -5.69 -11.91 7.93
C ARG A 67 -5.19 -10.66 8.64
N GLU A 68 -4.04 -10.81 9.31
CA GLU A 68 -3.32 -9.67 9.86
C GLU A 68 -3.01 -8.67 8.74
N VAL A 69 -3.32 -7.40 9.00
CA VAL A 69 -3.05 -6.32 8.05
C VAL A 69 -1.54 -6.23 7.89
N PRO A 70 -1.01 -6.24 6.65
CA PRO A 70 0.42 -6.05 6.43
C PRO A 70 0.84 -4.71 7.05
N LEU A 71 1.93 -4.73 7.82
CA LEU A 71 2.40 -3.51 8.48
C LEU A 71 2.74 -2.44 7.42
N PRO A 72 2.41 -1.17 7.66
CA PRO A 72 2.73 -0.08 6.74
C PRO A 72 4.24 0.18 6.72
N VAL A 73 4.75 0.65 5.58
CA VAL A 73 6.12 1.14 5.47
C VAL A 73 6.19 2.52 6.12
N ARG A 74 7.12 2.70 7.06
CA ARG A 74 7.27 3.94 7.82
C ARG A 74 8.42 4.76 7.26
N PHE A 75 8.12 5.97 6.84
CA PHE A 75 9.12 6.94 6.37
C PHE A 75 9.39 7.93 7.50
N ASN A 76 10.63 7.96 7.99
CA ASN A 76 11.09 8.88 9.03
C ASN A 76 11.84 10.05 8.43
N ARG A 77 11.24 11.25 8.51
CA ARG A 77 11.77 12.47 7.92
C ARG A 77 13.05 12.93 8.63
N GLN A 78 13.06 12.96 9.97
CA GLN A 78 14.17 13.54 10.73
C GLN A 78 15.47 12.76 10.54
N ARG A 79 15.36 11.43 10.47
CA ARG A 79 16.51 10.52 10.31
C ARG A 79 16.82 10.20 8.84
N ARG A 80 15.95 10.61 7.92
CA ARG A 80 16.05 10.29 6.48
C ARG A 80 16.22 8.78 6.25
N GLU A 81 15.37 8.00 6.90
CA GLU A 81 15.37 6.53 6.84
C GLU A 81 13.94 5.99 6.66
N VAL A 82 13.84 4.77 6.15
CA VAL A 82 12.58 4.06 5.88
C VAL A 82 12.62 2.69 6.55
N CYS A 83 11.65 2.42 7.42
CA CYS A 83 11.45 1.12 8.05
C CYS A 83 10.48 0.30 7.19
N VAL A 84 10.98 -0.77 6.58
CA VAL A 84 10.22 -1.71 5.75
C VAL A 84 9.94 -2.98 6.56
N PRO A 85 8.69 -3.31 6.87
CA PRO A 85 8.36 -4.53 7.59
C PRO A 85 8.39 -5.75 6.66
N GLN A 86 9.02 -6.84 7.11
CA GLN A 86 9.08 -8.11 6.41
C GLN A 86 8.03 -9.10 6.94
N ALA A 87 7.68 -10.11 6.13
CA ALA A 87 6.71 -11.15 6.51
C ALA A 87 7.14 -11.99 7.73
N ASP A 88 8.45 -12.07 8.00
CA ASP A 88 9.00 -12.85 9.11
C ASP A 88 9.02 -12.07 10.45
N GLY A 89 8.51 -10.84 10.48
CA GLY A 89 8.54 -9.95 11.65
C GLY A 89 9.81 -9.11 11.79
N GLU A 90 10.83 -9.39 10.99
CA GLU A 90 12.02 -8.56 10.85
C GLU A 90 11.70 -7.23 10.15
N TYR A 91 12.52 -6.21 10.40
CA TYR A 91 12.41 -4.90 9.75
C TYR A 91 13.73 -4.49 9.10
N TRP A 92 13.63 -3.86 7.94
CA TRP A 92 14.79 -3.26 7.28
C TRP A 92 14.79 -1.76 7.50
N ILE A 93 15.91 -1.22 7.95
CA ILE A 93 16.14 0.21 8.02
C ILE A 93 16.94 0.62 6.79
N VAL A 94 16.25 1.21 5.83
CA VAL A 94 16.83 1.60 4.53
C VAL A 94 17.03 3.11 4.52
N PRO A 95 18.21 3.63 4.14
CA PRO A 95 18.38 5.07 4.00
C PRO A 95 17.46 5.62 2.92
N TRP A 96 16.81 6.77 3.15
CA TRP A 96 15.90 7.39 2.19
C TRP A 96 16.58 7.63 0.83
N GLU A 97 17.89 7.87 0.83
CA GLU A 97 18.64 8.19 -0.39
C GLU A 97 18.83 7.00 -1.33
N SER A 98 18.68 5.77 -0.84
CA SER A 98 18.73 4.56 -1.67
C SER A 98 17.35 4.15 -2.20
N VAL A 99 16.28 4.83 -1.78
CA VAL A 99 14.92 4.53 -2.22
C VAL A 99 14.78 4.88 -3.70
N THR A 100 14.42 3.88 -4.50
CA THR A 100 14.23 4.04 -5.94
C THR A 100 12.74 4.06 -6.27
N ALA A 101 12.31 4.99 -7.12
CA ALA A 101 10.93 5.03 -7.61
C ALA A 101 10.86 4.84 -9.12
N ALA A 102 9.95 3.99 -9.56
CA ALA A 102 9.67 3.72 -10.96
C ALA A 102 8.18 3.91 -11.24
N ALA A 103 7.84 4.88 -12.09
CA ALA A 103 6.50 5.05 -12.60
C ALA A 103 6.34 4.25 -13.91
N THR A 104 5.35 3.35 -13.93
CA THR A 104 4.99 2.58 -15.13
C THR A 104 3.70 3.09 -15.71
N GLN A 105 3.63 3.17 -17.04
CA GLN A 105 2.41 3.50 -17.75
C GLN A 105 2.29 2.64 -19.00
N HIS A 106 1.11 2.05 -19.19
CA HIS A 106 0.72 1.33 -20.38
C HIS A 106 -0.49 2.02 -21.01
N SER A 107 -0.47 2.23 -22.33
CA SER A 107 -1.59 2.80 -23.06
C SER A 107 -1.99 1.90 -24.21
N SER A 108 -3.25 1.46 -24.23
CA SER A 108 -3.85 0.76 -25.36
C SER A 108 -4.83 1.67 -26.09
N VAL A 109 -4.91 1.54 -27.42
CA VAL A 109 -5.87 2.26 -28.26
C VAL A 109 -6.79 1.22 -28.88
N SER A 110 -8.10 1.42 -28.74
CA SER A 110 -9.13 0.57 -29.31
C SER A 110 -10.18 1.43 -30.02
N GLN A 111 -11.15 0.80 -30.70
CA GLN A 111 -12.31 1.50 -31.27
C GLN A 111 -13.13 2.25 -30.20
N GLY A 112 -13.02 1.86 -28.93
CA GLY A 112 -13.62 2.55 -27.78
C GLY A 112 -12.78 3.70 -27.22
N GLY A 113 -11.67 4.07 -27.86
CA GLY A 113 -10.77 5.14 -27.43
C GLY A 113 -9.47 4.66 -26.78
N ARG A 114 -8.74 5.61 -26.20
CA ARG A 114 -7.43 5.39 -25.56
C ARG A 114 -7.63 5.07 -24.08
N ALA A 115 -7.23 3.87 -23.66
CA ALA A 115 -7.20 3.46 -22.27
C ALA A 115 -5.76 3.53 -21.74
N THR A 116 -5.54 4.24 -20.64
CA THR A 116 -4.24 4.36 -19.98
C THR A 116 -4.30 3.77 -18.59
N MET A 117 -3.41 2.82 -18.30
CA MET A 117 -3.23 2.22 -16.97
C MET A 117 -1.78 2.43 -16.52
N GLY A 118 -1.53 2.45 -15.22
CA GLY A 118 -0.17 2.52 -14.70
C GLY A 118 -0.09 2.48 -13.19
N MET A 119 1.13 2.30 -12.69
CA MET A 119 1.43 2.10 -11.27
C MET A 119 2.74 2.80 -10.91
N LEU A 120 2.83 3.23 -9.66
CA LEU A 120 4.09 3.67 -9.05
C LEU A 120 4.68 2.51 -8.26
N PHE A 121 5.91 2.11 -8.57
CA PHE A 121 6.67 1.17 -7.76
C PHE A 121 7.75 1.92 -6.98
N ILE A 122 7.88 1.60 -5.70
CA ILE A 122 8.96 2.08 -4.83
C ILE A 122 9.79 0.87 -4.43
N GLY A 123 11.03 0.82 -4.88
CA GLY A 123 12.00 -0.23 -4.59
C GLY A 123 12.88 0.13 -3.41
N PHE A 124 13.17 -0.89 -2.60
CA PHE A 124 14.06 -0.85 -1.45
C PHE A 124 15.07 -1.98 -1.60
N GLU A 125 16.34 -1.65 -1.40
CA GLU A 125 17.43 -2.62 -1.36
C GLU A 125 17.79 -2.93 0.09
N ASN A 126 18.03 -4.21 0.37
CA ASN A 126 18.40 -4.63 1.71
C ASN A 126 19.82 -4.10 2.05
N PRO A 127 19.99 -3.36 3.16
CA PRO A 127 21.28 -2.84 3.57
C PRO A 127 22.26 -3.94 4.04
N ASP A 128 21.79 -5.14 4.36
CA ASP A 128 22.65 -6.25 4.78
C ASP A 128 23.32 -6.93 3.57
N PRO A 129 24.65 -6.84 3.42
CA PRO A 129 25.38 -7.47 2.32
C PRO A 129 25.38 -9.01 2.37
N LEU A 130 25.01 -9.62 3.50
CA LEU A 130 24.91 -11.06 3.70
C LEU A 130 23.48 -11.60 3.49
N ALA A 131 22.53 -10.74 3.13
CA ALA A 131 21.16 -11.15 2.87
C ALA A 131 21.10 -12.20 1.73
N LYS A 132 20.28 -13.24 1.94
CA LYS A 132 19.96 -14.23 0.90
C LYS A 132 19.37 -13.52 -0.32
N ASP A 133 19.64 -14.04 -1.52
CA ASP A 133 19.21 -13.41 -2.78
C ASP A 133 17.70 -13.12 -2.84
N ASP A 134 16.87 -13.97 -2.23
CA ASP A 134 15.41 -13.80 -2.15
C ASP A 134 14.97 -12.57 -1.31
N ASN A 135 15.83 -12.10 -0.42
CA ASN A 135 15.58 -10.99 0.51
C ASN A 135 16.44 -9.75 0.18
N LYS A 136 16.92 -9.61 -1.07
CA LYS A 136 17.71 -8.45 -1.49
C LYS A 136 16.87 -7.25 -1.93
N HIS A 137 15.67 -7.50 -2.44
CA HIS A 137 14.83 -6.46 -3.04
C HIS A 137 13.41 -6.55 -2.50
N TYR A 138 12.89 -5.42 -2.02
CA TYR A 138 11.49 -5.27 -1.68
C TYR A 138 10.89 -4.14 -2.52
N SER A 139 9.64 -4.29 -2.97
CA SER A 139 8.98 -3.24 -3.74
C SER A 139 7.53 -3.03 -3.31
N LEU A 140 7.14 -1.76 -3.27
CA LEU A 140 5.81 -1.30 -2.87
C LEU A 140 5.12 -0.67 -4.10
N GLY A 141 4.00 -1.25 -4.53
CA GLY A 141 3.32 -0.88 -5.79
C GLY A 141 1.97 -0.18 -5.60
N PHE A 142 1.87 1.11 -5.93
CA PHE A 142 0.63 1.88 -5.82
C PHE A 142 -0.14 1.90 -7.14
N GLY A 143 -1.39 1.41 -7.10
CA GLY A 143 -2.37 1.55 -8.18
C GLY A 143 -2.94 2.96 -8.30
N CYS A 144 -2.08 3.96 -8.47
CA CYS A 144 -2.44 5.39 -8.51
C CYS A 144 -2.79 5.93 -9.90
N GLY A 145 -2.72 5.09 -10.94
CA GLY A 145 -2.77 5.53 -12.33
C GLY A 145 -1.36 5.81 -12.89
N GLY A 146 -1.23 5.78 -14.21
CA GLY A 146 0.05 5.98 -14.89
C GLY A 146 0.44 7.44 -15.08
N GLY A 147 1.73 7.66 -15.34
CA GLY A 147 2.27 8.95 -15.74
C GLY A 147 2.19 10.01 -14.64
N THR A 148 1.44 11.08 -14.91
CA THR A 148 1.36 12.27 -14.04
C THR A 148 0.84 11.96 -12.63
N THR A 149 -0.08 11.00 -12.51
CA THR A 149 -0.64 10.62 -11.21
C THR A 149 0.35 9.85 -10.34
N ALA A 150 1.14 8.96 -10.94
CA ALA A 150 2.26 8.29 -10.27
C ALA A 150 3.36 9.29 -9.88
N MET A 151 3.71 10.22 -10.77
CA MET A 151 4.65 11.29 -10.46
C MET A 151 4.17 12.18 -9.32
N ALA A 152 2.89 12.56 -9.32
CA ALA A 152 2.31 13.37 -8.25
C ALA A 152 2.34 12.64 -6.91
N LEU A 153 2.10 11.32 -6.89
CA LEU A 153 2.20 10.53 -5.66
C LEU A 153 3.64 10.46 -5.15
N TRP A 154 4.61 10.25 -6.04
CA TRP A 154 6.03 10.26 -5.68
C TRP A 154 6.47 11.63 -5.15
N GLU A 155 6.12 12.71 -5.85
CA GLU A 155 6.42 14.08 -5.43
C GLU A 155 5.77 14.42 -4.10
N CYS A 156 4.58 13.89 -3.81
CA CYS A 156 3.94 14.02 -2.50
C CYS A 156 4.80 13.37 -1.39
N MET A 157 5.25 12.13 -1.59
CA MET A 157 6.11 11.43 -0.63
C MET A 157 7.46 12.14 -0.44
N ARG A 158 8.09 12.55 -1.54
CA ARG A 158 9.36 13.28 -1.54
C ARG A 158 9.23 14.65 -0.86
N SER A 159 8.15 15.39 -1.14
CA SER A 159 7.88 16.69 -0.51
C SER A 159 7.68 16.58 0.99
N TYR A 160 7.05 15.49 1.47
CA TYR A 160 6.98 15.21 2.90
C TYR A 160 8.38 15.03 3.49
N MET A 161 9.22 14.20 2.87
CA MET A 161 10.56 13.90 3.36
C MET A 161 11.51 15.09 3.30
N GLU A 162 11.40 15.96 2.30
CA GLU A 162 12.31 17.10 2.13
C GLU A 162 11.78 18.39 2.75
N ILE A 163 10.56 18.80 2.41
CA ILE A 163 10.00 20.10 2.78
C ILE A 163 9.39 20.02 4.18
N GLY A 164 8.48 19.06 4.39
CA GLY A 164 7.80 18.88 5.67
C GLY A 164 6.33 18.47 5.57
N PRO A 165 5.67 18.30 6.73
CA PRO A 165 4.30 17.79 6.83
C PRO A 165 3.25 18.72 6.21
N ASP A 166 3.53 20.03 6.14
CA ASP A 166 2.62 21.05 5.56
C ASP A 166 2.54 20.97 4.03
N ALA A 167 3.55 20.38 3.39
CA ALA A 167 3.57 20.21 1.94
C ALA A 167 2.62 19.09 1.47
N VAL A 168 2.13 18.26 2.40
CA VAL A 168 1.28 17.11 2.11
C VAL A 168 -0.06 17.22 2.83
N PRO A 169 -1.20 17.03 2.12
CA PRO A 169 -2.51 17.09 2.74
C PRO A 169 -2.67 16.02 3.84
N ASP A 170 -3.52 16.30 4.82
CA ASP A 170 -3.74 15.41 5.96
C ASP A 170 -4.28 14.03 5.54
N SER A 171 -3.95 13.01 6.34
CA SER A 171 -4.46 11.67 6.17
C SER A 171 -5.99 11.68 6.28
N ARG A 172 -6.67 11.26 5.22
CA ARG A 172 -8.15 11.16 5.18
C ARG A 172 -8.66 9.85 5.79
N VAL A 173 -7.76 8.92 6.06
CA VAL A 173 -8.05 7.66 6.73
C VAL A 173 -8.08 7.97 8.23
N GLY A 174 -9.29 8.10 8.78
CA GLY A 174 -9.48 8.43 10.20
C GLY A 174 -8.78 7.42 11.11
N VAL A 175 -8.46 7.87 12.34
CA VAL A 175 -7.85 7.10 13.44
C VAL A 175 -8.29 5.63 13.40
N SER A 176 -7.33 4.73 13.19
CA SER A 176 -7.58 3.30 12.98
C SER A 176 -8.12 2.60 14.23
N GLN A 177 -8.95 1.58 14.00
CA GLN A 177 -9.53 0.65 14.98
C GLN A 177 -8.48 -0.04 15.88
N PRO A 178 -8.87 -0.61 17.05
CA PRO A 178 -7.96 -1.13 18.08
C PRO A 178 -6.93 -2.18 17.64
N ILE A 179 -7.10 -2.86 16.50
CA ILE A 179 -6.10 -3.79 15.95
C ILE A 179 -4.80 -3.05 15.54
N ALA A 180 -4.90 -1.77 15.16
CA ALA A 180 -3.74 -0.95 14.89
C ALA A 180 -2.94 -0.56 16.15
N ALA A 181 -3.50 -0.71 17.36
CA ALA A 181 -2.75 -0.49 18.60
C ALA A 181 -1.66 -1.55 18.80
N PHE A 182 -1.88 -2.79 18.33
CA PHE A 182 -0.88 -3.86 18.36
C PHE A 182 0.25 -3.61 17.35
N THR A 183 -0.07 -3.15 16.14
CA THR A 183 0.95 -2.74 15.17
C THR A 183 1.71 -1.50 15.63
N THR A 184 1.08 -0.63 16.42
CA THR A 184 1.75 0.54 17.02
C THR A 184 2.94 0.08 17.88
N GLY A 185 2.77 -0.96 18.73
CA GLY A 185 3.85 -1.49 19.56
C GLY A 185 5.06 -2.00 18.76
N ILE A 186 4.83 -2.77 17.69
CA ILE A 186 5.90 -3.28 16.81
C ILE A 186 6.60 -2.13 16.06
N THR A 187 5.84 -1.13 15.61
CA THR A 187 6.43 0.02 14.92
C THR A 187 7.20 0.96 15.85
N ASP A 188 6.77 1.08 17.12
CA ASP A 188 7.49 1.81 18.16
C ASP A 188 8.80 1.09 18.52
N GLU A 189 8.80 -0.24 18.46
CA GLU A 189 10.00 -1.06 18.62
C GLU A 189 11.00 -0.86 17.46
N CYS A 190 10.55 -0.79 16.19
CA CYS A 190 11.41 -0.37 15.07
C CYS A 190 12.03 1.02 15.31
N SER A 191 11.25 1.96 15.86
CA SER A 191 11.76 3.29 16.21
C SER A 191 12.77 3.26 17.36
N ALA A 192 12.54 2.42 18.38
CA ALA A 192 13.41 2.28 19.53
C ALA A 192 14.73 1.58 19.18
N ASP A 193 14.69 0.58 18.31
CA ASP A 193 15.89 -0.15 17.90
C ASP A 193 16.76 0.64 16.91
N SER A 194 16.15 1.45 16.04
CA SER A 194 16.89 2.48 15.28
C SER A 194 17.66 3.42 16.23
N GLU A 195 17.10 3.77 17.38
CA GLU A 195 17.75 4.61 18.39
C GLU A 195 18.89 3.90 19.15
N LYS A 196 18.77 2.58 19.41
CA LYS A 196 19.83 1.77 20.02
C LYS A 196 20.99 1.50 19.07
N GLY A 197 20.72 1.24 17.78
CA GLY A 197 21.74 1.02 16.76
C GLY A 197 22.72 2.19 16.62
N HIS A 198 22.25 3.43 16.78
CA HIS A 198 23.11 4.62 16.79
C HIS A 198 23.94 4.77 18.07
N ARG A 199 23.43 4.34 19.23
CA ARG A 199 24.20 4.39 20.50
C ARG A 199 25.27 3.30 20.60
N GLY A 200 25.12 2.19 19.86
CA GLY A 200 26.12 1.12 19.79
C GLY A 200 27.33 1.42 18.89
N VAL A 201 27.25 2.46 18.06
CA VAL A 201 28.35 2.90 17.16
C VAL A 201 29.13 4.08 17.76
N ALA A 202 28.68 4.62 18.90
CA ALA A 202 29.35 5.67 19.66
C ALA A 202 30.11 5.08 20.88
N ILE A 203 31.08 4.20 20.64
CA ILE A 203 32.14 3.84 21.60
C ILE A 203 33.45 3.65 20.85
#